data_AF-A0A396RJS2-F1
#
_entry.id   AF-A0A396RJS2-F1
#
_cell.length_a   1.000
_cell.length_b   1.000
_cell.length_c   1.000
_cell.angle_alpha   90.00
_cell.angle_beta   90.00
_cell.angle_gamma   90.00
#
_symmetry.space_group_name_H-M   'P 1'
#
loop_
_entity.id
_entity.type
_entity.pdbx_description
1 polymer ?
#
loop_
_entity_poly.entity_id
_entity_poly.type
_entity_poly.pdbx_seq_one_letter_code
_entity_poly.pdbx_strand_id
1 'polypeptide(L)'
;MKLDPARFAVRRDLADVALADRVFAPHYAKALMAAAIADDVAILDAGKPDAGRIAVLEKGDVFRVLEITDDYAWGQAGEAGAVGFVDRHALAATAE
;
A
#
# COMPACT_ATOMS: atom_id res chain seq x y z
N MET A 1 18.71 8.05 -10.29
CA MET A 1 18.36 8.08 -8.86
C MET A 1 17.44 6.90 -8.59
N LYS A 2 17.76 6.01 -7.65
CA LYS A 2 16.92 4.84 -7.33
C LYS A 2 15.90 5.27 -6.26
N LEU A 3 14.61 5.11 -6.53
CA LEU A 3 13.58 5.38 -5.51
C LEU A 3 13.64 4.32 -4.41
N ASP A 4 13.38 4.74 -3.17
CA ASP A 4 13.28 3.85 -2.01
C ASP A 4 11.91 3.14 -2.02
N PRO A 5 11.85 1.82 -2.24
CA PRO A 5 10.58 1.08 -2.31
C PRO A 5 9.82 1.05 -0.98
N ALA A 6 10.46 1.41 0.15
CA ALA A 6 9.76 1.53 1.44
C ALA A 6 8.93 2.82 1.54
N ARG A 7 9.17 3.81 0.66
CA ARG A 7 8.54 5.14 0.67
C ARG A 7 7.81 5.50 -0.62
N PHE A 8 8.08 4.77 -1.69
CA PHE A 8 7.42 4.95 -2.98
C PHE A 8 6.78 3.63 -3.36
N ALA A 9 5.51 3.65 -3.76
CA ALA A 9 4.77 2.47 -4.19
C ALA A 9 5.30 1.96 -5.54
N VAL A 10 6.47 1.31 -5.50
CA VAL A 10 7.16 0.70 -6.62
C VAL A 10 7.75 -0.65 -6.24
N ARG A 11 7.40 -1.67 -7.03
CA ARG A 11 7.94 -3.03 -7.05
C ARG A 11 8.48 -3.30 -8.46
N ARG A 12 9.17 -4.43 -8.65
CA ARG A 12 9.80 -4.80 -9.94
C ARG A 12 8.80 -4.87 -11.11
N ASP A 13 7.56 -5.23 -10.81
CA ASP A 13 6.48 -5.53 -11.75
C ASP A 13 5.36 -4.48 -11.76
N LEU A 14 5.18 -3.73 -10.67
CA LEU A 14 4.07 -2.80 -10.46
C LEU A 14 4.56 -1.48 -9.84
N ALA A 15 4.05 -0.35 -10.32
CA ALA A 15 4.25 0.95 -9.70
C ALA A 15 2.97 1.80 -9.70
N ASP A 16 2.91 2.81 -8.82
CA ASP A 16 1.90 3.86 -8.94
C ASP A 16 2.10 4.62 -10.26
N VAL A 17 1.01 4.87 -10.99
CA VAL A 17 1.02 5.70 -12.20
C VAL A 17 1.57 7.11 -11.95
N ALA A 18 1.45 7.63 -10.72
CA ALA A 18 2.04 8.90 -10.31
C ALA A 18 3.59 8.91 -10.36
N LEU A 19 4.23 7.74 -10.48
CA LEU A 19 5.68 7.60 -10.58
C LEU A 19 6.16 7.31 -12.02
N ALA A 20 5.27 7.30 -13.01
CA ALA A 20 5.60 6.92 -14.39
C ALA A 20 6.62 7.85 -15.08
N ASP A 21 6.79 9.08 -14.57
CA ASP A 21 7.83 10.02 -15.01
C ASP A 21 9.21 9.76 -14.38
N ARG A 22 9.29 8.90 -13.36
CA ARG A 22 10.48 8.66 -12.53
C ARG A 22 11.02 7.24 -12.59
N VAL A 23 10.16 6.24 -12.81
CA VAL A 23 10.53 4.82 -12.86
C VAL A 23 10.00 4.16 -14.11
N PHE A 24 10.50 2.97 -14.41
CA PHE A 24 9.94 2.08 -15.43
C PHE A 24 9.46 0.81 -14.75
N ALA A 25 8.16 0.53 -14.83
CA ALA A 25 7.55 -0.73 -14.39
C ALA A 25 6.76 -1.35 -15.56
N PRO A 26 6.70 -2.69 -15.66
CA PRO A 26 5.85 -3.38 -16.63
C PRO A 26 4.38 -2.99 -16.52
N HIS A 27 3.89 -2.72 -15.30
CA HIS A 27 2.52 -2.32 -15.03
C HIS A 27 2.45 -1.09 -14.13
N TYR A 28 1.48 -0.23 -14.42
CA TYR A 28 1.12 0.91 -13.61
C TYR A 28 -0.32 0.80 -13.13
N ALA A 29 -0.56 1.14 -11.88
CA ALA A 29 -1.90 1.24 -11.31
C ALA A 29 -2.14 2.64 -10.75
N LYS A 30 -3.36 3.15 -10.91
CA LYS A 30 -3.82 4.32 -10.15
C LYS A 30 -4.26 3.82 -8.78
N ALA A 31 -3.71 4.40 -7.71
CA ALA A 31 -4.08 3.98 -6.38
C ALA A 31 -5.55 4.29 -6.05
N LEU A 32 -6.21 3.32 -5.40
CA LEU A 32 -7.57 3.46 -4.86
C LEU A 32 -7.49 3.84 -3.38
N MET A 33 -8.28 4.82 -2.97
CA MET A 33 -8.30 5.28 -1.58
C MET A 33 -9.18 4.35 -0.74
N ALA A 34 -8.61 3.83 0.35
CA ALA A 34 -9.31 3.07 1.36
C ALA A 34 -8.94 3.63 2.76
N ALA A 35 -9.80 3.40 3.74
CA ALA A 35 -9.56 3.79 5.12
C ALA A 35 -9.49 2.54 6.02
N ALA A 36 -8.59 2.56 7.00
CA ALA A 36 -8.56 1.55 8.06
C ALA A 36 -9.85 1.61 8.90
N ILE A 37 -10.48 0.46 9.14
CA ILE A 37 -11.75 0.39 9.89
C ILE A 37 -11.56 0.09 11.39
N ALA A 38 -10.34 -0.25 11.78
CA ALA A 38 -9.92 -0.58 13.14
C ALA A 38 -8.61 0.13 13.50
N ASP A 39 -8.30 0.17 14.79
CA ASP A 39 -7.03 0.65 15.32
C ASP A 39 -5.96 -0.46 15.24
N ASP A 40 -4.69 -0.07 15.33
CA ASP A 40 -3.51 -0.96 15.23
C ASP A 40 -3.49 -1.90 14.00
N VAL A 41 -3.94 -1.40 12.84
CA VAL A 41 -3.90 -2.16 11.59
C VAL A 41 -2.46 -2.20 11.06
N ALA A 42 -1.83 -3.37 11.14
CA ALA A 42 -0.44 -3.55 10.77
C ALA A 42 -0.19 -3.39 9.27
N ILE A 43 0.84 -2.62 8.93
CA ILE A 43 1.48 -2.66 7.61
C ILE A 43 2.66 -3.64 7.70
N LEU A 44 2.68 -4.61 6.81
CA LEU A 44 3.61 -5.75 6.77
C LEU A 44 4.61 -5.62 5.62
N ASP A 45 5.81 -6.19 5.80
CA ASP A 45 6.85 -6.27 4.76
C ASP A 45 6.57 -7.30 3.66
N ALA A 46 5.63 -8.22 3.89
CA ALA A 46 5.17 -9.23 2.94
C ALA A 46 3.68 -9.57 3.16
N GLY A 47 2.99 -9.96 2.09
CA GLY A 47 1.60 -10.44 2.16
C GLY A 47 1.51 -11.89 2.63
N LYS A 48 1.88 -12.17 3.88
CA LYS A 48 1.80 -13.49 4.51
C LYS A 48 1.59 -13.38 6.04
N PRO A 49 1.09 -14.44 6.71
CA PRO A 49 0.73 -14.37 8.14
C PRO A 49 1.87 -14.00 9.09
N ASP A 50 3.09 -14.48 8.84
CA ASP A 50 4.26 -14.26 9.72
C ASP A 50 5.19 -13.14 9.21
N ALA A 51 4.66 -12.21 8.42
CA ALA A 51 5.42 -11.08 7.92
C ALA A 51 5.76 -10.06 9.03
N GLY A 52 6.87 -9.34 8.85
CA GLY A 52 7.30 -8.33 9.81
C GLY A 52 6.43 -7.08 9.74
N ARG A 53 5.96 -6.59 10.89
CA ARG A 53 5.27 -5.29 10.98
C ARG A 53 6.29 -4.15 10.80
N ILE A 54 6.04 -3.28 9.82
CA ILE A 54 6.90 -2.13 9.48
C ILE A 54 6.28 -0.78 9.86
N ALA A 55 4.96 -0.72 9.97
CA ALA A 55 4.20 0.46 10.37
C ALA A 55 2.80 0.04 10.84
N VAL A 56 2.01 1.03 11.25
CA VAL A 56 0.63 0.85 11.74
C VAL A 56 -0.26 1.95 11.17
N LEU A 57 -1.52 1.60 10.92
CA LEU A 57 -2.61 2.52 10.62
C LEU A 57 -3.56 2.54 11.82
N GLU A 58 -3.99 3.74 12.21
CA GLU A 58 -5.09 3.90 13.15
C GLU A 58 -6.42 3.99 12.39
N LYS A 59 -7.54 3.82 13.10
CA LYS A 59 -8.85 3.88 12.48
C LYS A 59 -9.07 5.21 11.75
N GLY A 60 -9.46 5.12 10.49
CA GLY A 60 -9.69 6.27 9.61
C GLY A 60 -8.47 6.71 8.81
N ASP A 61 -7.27 6.20 9.12
CA ASP A 61 -6.08 6.49 8.32
C ASP A 61 -6.27 5.97 6.89
N VAL A 62 -5.83 6.78 5.93
CA VAL A 62 -5.93 6.46 4.50
C VAL A 62 -4.81 5.52 4.09
N PHE A 63 -5.19 4.46 3.40
CA PHE A 63 -4.30 3.55 2.69
C PHE A 63 -4.61 3.57 1.19
N ARG A 64 -3.61 3.91 0.39
CA ARG A 64 -3.68 3.99 -1.07
C ARG A 64 -3.35 2.61 -1.64
N VAL A 65 -4.36 1.86 -2.03
CA VAL A 65 -4.26 0.48 -2.51
C VAL A 65 -3.89 0.44 -3.99
N LEU A 66 -2.88 -0.35 -4.36
CA LEU A 66 -2.47 -0.57 -5.75
C LEU A 66 -2.76 -1.99 -6.24
N GLU A 67 -2.69 -2.98 -5.35
CA GLU A 67 -2.92 -4.39 -5.66
C GLU A 67 -3.69 -5.04 -4.52
N ILE A 68 -4.66 -5.89 -4.84
CA ILE A 68 -5.36 -6.73 -3.87
C ILE A 68 -5.14 -8.18 -4.29
N THR A 69 -4.67 -9.00 -3.35
CA THR A 69 -4.62 -10.46 -3.43
C THR A 69 -5.66 -11.06 -2.48
N ASP A 70 -5.67 -12.38 -2.31
CA ASP A 70 -6.70 -13.09 -1.54
C ASP A 70 -6.97 -12.47 -0.16
N ASP A 71 -5.93 -12.29 0.66
CA ASP A 71 -6.04 -11.79 2.03
C ASP A 71 -5.42 -10.39 2.25
N TYR A 72 -4.64 -9.89 1.28
CA TYR A 72 -3.83 -8.68 1.48
C TYR A 72 -4.08 -7.62 0.41
N ALA A 73 -3.99 -6.37 0.83
CA ALA A 73 -3.87 -5.21 -0.03
C ALA A 73 -2.43 -4.68 0.04
N TRP A 74 -1.77 -4.52 -1.11
CA TRP A 74 -0.49 -3.83 -1.20
C TRP A 74 -0.69 -2.38 -1.62
N GLY A 75 0.02 -1.48 -0.96
CA GLY A 75 -0.19 -0.06 -1.14
C GLY A 75 0.69 0.81 -0.26
N GLN A 76 0.25 2.05 -0.08
CA GLN A 76 0.96 3.06 0.70
C GLN A 76 0.06 3.76 1.71
N ALA A 77 0.55 3.94 2.93
CA ALA A 77 -0.11 4.79 3.93
C ALA A 77 -0.03 6.27 3.54
N GLY A 78 -1.18 6.94 3.42
CA GLY A 78 -1.27 8.36 3.06
C GLY A 78 -0.42 8.75 1.85
N GLU A 79 0.04 10.00 1.79
CA GLU A 79 0.80 10.50 0.64
C GLU A 79 2.28 10.12 0.59
N ALA A 80 2.89 9.90 1.74
CA ALA A 80 4.32 9.69 1.90
C ALA A 80 4.67 8.70 3.02
N GLY A 81 3.70 7.89 3.46
CA GLY A 81 3.88 6.90 4.52
C GLY A 81 4.49 5.60 4.01
N ALA A 82 4.50 4.60 4.89
CA ALA A 82 5.08 3.29 4.61
C ALA A 82 4.37 2.58 3.45
N VAL A 83 5.16 1.89 2.63
CA VAL A 83 4.68 1.03 1.55
C VAL A 83 4.78 -0.42 2.00
N GLY A 84 3.69 -1.17 1.88
CA GLY A 84 3.64 -2.54 2.36
C GLY A 84 2.28 -3.20 2.16
N PHE A 85 2.05 -4.26 2.91
CA PHE A 85 0.84 -5.07 2.85
C PHE A 85 -0.04 -4.84 4.08
N VAL A 86 -1.34 -4.79 3.90
CA VAL A 86 -2.34 -4.69 4.97
C VAL A 86 -3.38 -5.79 4.76
N ASP A 87 -3.95 -6.33 5.84
CA ASP A 87 -5.13 -7.20 5.74
C ASP A 87 -6.25 -6.44 5.02
N ARG A 88 -6.67 -6.93 3.85
CA ARG A 88 -7.68 -6.23 3.05
C ARG A 88 -9.03 -6.12 3.75
N HIS A 89 -9.33 -7.00 4.70
CA HIS A 89 -10.57 -6.99 5.48
C HIS A 89 -10.55 -5.92 6.58
N ALA A 90 -9.39 -5.35 6.88
CA ALA A 90 -9.24 -4.20 7.76
C ALA A 90 -9.42 -2.84 7.05
N LEU A 91 -9.72 -2.86 5.74
CA LEU A 91 -9.91 -1.66 4.93
C LEU A 91 -11.35 -1.54 4.41
N ALA A 92 -11.85 -0.31 4.36
CA ALA A 92 -13.08 0.04 3.63
C ALA A 92 -12.76 1.03 2.52
N ALA A 93 -13.32 0.80 1.33
CA ALA A 93 -13.22 1.76 0.24
C ALA A 93 -13.85 3.09 0.66
N THR A 94 -13.17 4.20 0.39
CA THR A 94 -13.74 5.53 0.58
C THR A 94 -14.54 5.90 -0.66
N ALA A 95 -15.73 6.46 -0.49
CA ALA A 95 -16.46 7.05 -1.62
C ALA A 95 -15.66 8.26 -2.15
N GLU A 96 -15.61 8.38 -3.48
CA GLU A 96 -14.98 9.51 -4.19
C GLU A 96 -15.80 10.79 -4.09
#